data_AF-A0A9E4RV37-F1
#
_entry.id   AF-A0A9E4RV37-F1
#
_cell.length_a   1.000
_cell.length_b   1.000
_cell.length_c   1.000
_cell.angle_alpha   90.00
_cell.angle_beta   90.00
_cell.angle_gamma   90.00
#
_symmetry.space_group_name_H-M   'P 1'
#
loop_
_entity.id
_entity.type
_entity.pdbx_description
1 polymer ?
#
loop_
_entity_poly.entity_id
_entity_poly.type
_entity_poly.pdbx_seq_one_letter_code
_entity_poly.pdbx_strand_id
1 'polypeptide(L)'
;TDRTWDLEAAGAFLFIGLTPNTAFLKDVVDLDDRGYIKTSRTLETNVPGVFAAGDSRVGSTKQVASAAGEGTTAALMIRDYLSGR
;
A
#
# COMPACT_ATOMS: atom_id res chain seq x y z
N THR A 1 -15.18 -26.12 19.68
CA THR A 1 -14.82 -27.54 19.50
C THR A 1 -13.31 -27.62 19.51
N ASP A 2 -12.71 -28.08 20.61
CA ASP A 2 -11.25 -28.16 20.77
C ASP A 2 -10.70 -29.43 20.13
N ARG A 3 -10.83 -29.54 18.81
CA ARG A 3 -10.27 -30.65 18.04
C ARG A 3 -9.06 -30.15 17.27
N THR A 4 -7.95 -30.88 17.42
CA THR A 4 -6.71 -30.70 16.67
C THR A 4 -6.46 -31.95 15.83
N TRP A 5 -5.74 -31.79 14.73
CA TRP A 5 -5.30 -32.88 13.87
C TRP A 5 -4.01 -32.46 13.14
N ASP A 6 -3.24 -33.45 12.73
CA ASP A 6 -2.02 -33.27 11.96
C ASP A 6 -2.32 -33.34 10.45
N LEU A 7 -1.62 -32.53 9.66
CA LEU A 7 -1.69 -32.52 8.20
C LEU A 7 -0.28 -32.61 7.63
N GLU A 8 0.02 -33.69 6.90
CA GLU A 8 1.27 -33.81 6.17
C GLU A 8 1.21 -32.95 4.90
N ALA A 9 2.07 -31.94 4.79
CA ALA A 9 2.14 -31.06 3.64
C ALA A 9 3.59 -30.68 3.34
N ALA A 10 3.93 -30.57 2.04
CA ALA A 10 5.24 -30.08 1.61
C ALA A 10 5.42 -28.56 1.83
N GLY A 11 4.32 -27.83 2.03
CA GLY A 11 4.33 -26.39 2.30
C GLY A 11 2.94 -25.86 2.64
N ALA A 12 2.91 -24.71 3.32
CA ALA A 12 1.71 -23.97 3.66
C ALA A 12 1.89 -22.49 3.32
N PHE A 13 0.88 -21.88 2.71
CA PHE A 13 0.89 -20.48 2.34
C PHE A 13 -0.31 -19.77 2.96
N LEU A 14 -0.06 -18.78 3.81
CA LEU A 14 -1.12 -18.06 4.51
C LEU A 14 -1.55 -16.83 3.71
N PHE A 15 -2.76 -16.89 3.18
CA PHE A 15 -3.42 -15.78 2.48
C PHE A 15 -4.67 -15.31 3.24
N ILE A 16 -4.49 -14.94 4.51
CA ILE A 16 -5.58 -14.50 5.40
C ILE A 16 -5.90 -13.01 5.31
N GLY A 17 -5.12 -12.27 4.52
CA GLY A 17 -5.24 -10.82 4.34
C GLY A 17 -3.95 -10.09 4.67
N LEU A 18 -3.94 -8.80 4.35
CA LEU A 18 -2.84 -7.87 4.62
C LEU A 18 -3.40 -6.67 5.38
N THR A 19 -2.64 -6.20 6.35
CA THR A 19 -2.93 -4.95 7.08
C THR A 19 -1.86 -3.92 6.71
N PRO A 20 -2.21 -2.78 6.11
CA PRO A 20 -1.24 -1.75 5.80
C PRO A 20 -0.72 -1.04 7.06
N ASN A 21 0.55 -0.66 7.05
CA ASN A 21 1.20 0.07 8.15
C ASN A 21 0.89 1.57 8.11
N THR A 22 -0.39 1.92 8.13
CA THR A 22 -0.91 3.28 7.83
C THR A 22 -1.78 3.85 8.95
N ALA A 23 -1.93 3.13 10.06
CA ALA A 23 -2.77 3.58 11.19
C ALA A 23 -2.39 4.98 11.71
N PHE A 24 -1.10 5.34 11.65
CA PHE A 24 -0.59 6.64 12.07
C PHE A 24 -1.00 7.80 11.14
N LEU A 25 -1.48 7.49 9.92
CA LEU A 25 -1.93 8.47 8.92
C LEU A 25 -3.44 8.74 8.99
N LYS A 26 -4.13 8.12 9.96
CA LYS A 26 -5.55 8.40 10.19
C LYS A 26 -5.74 9.90 10.38
N ASP A 27 -6.75 10.45 9.72
CA ASP A 27 -7.10 11.88 9.73
C ASP A 27 -6.04 12.81 9.09
N VAL A 28 -4.97 12.26 8.50
CA VAL A 28 -3.95 13.00 7.74
C VAL A 28 -4.18 12.88 6.24
N VAL A 29 -4.43 11.66 5.74
CA VAL A 29 -4.79 11.39 4.34
C VAL A 29 -6.00 10.48 4.27
N ASP A 30 -6.66 10.46 3.11
CA ASP A 30 -7.80 9.58 2.88
C ASP A 30 -7.36 8.11 2.82
N LEU A 31 -7.90 7.32 3.73
CA LEU A 31 -7.77 5.87 3.72
C LEU A 31 -9.05 5.22 3.18
N ASP A 32 -8.95 4.01 2.64
CA ASP A 32 -10.12 3.14 2.40
C ASP A 32 -10.57 2.43 3.69
N ASP A 33 -11.69 1.71 3.61
CA ASP A 33 -12.27 1.00 4.77
C ASP A 33 -11.35 -0.12 5.30
N ARG A 34 -10.28 -0.45 4.58
CA ARG A 34 -9.26 -1.44 4.94
C ARG A 34 -7.94 -0.80 5.39
N GLY A 35 -7.90 0.53 5.48
CA GLY A 35 -6.74 1.30 5.92
C GLY A 35 -5.71 1.61 4.83
N TYR A 36 -5.93 1.26 3.56
CA TYR A 36 -4.98 1.60 2.49
C TYR A 36 -5.11 3.05 2.05
N ILE A 37 -3.99 3.67 1.71
CA ILE A 37 -3.95 5.07 1.24
C ILE A 37 -4.61 5.16 -0.13
N LYS A 38 -5.62 6.03 -0.26
CA LYS A 38 -6.20 6.38 -1.56
C LYS A 38 -5.25 7.33 -2.29
N THR A 39 -4.98 7.06 -3.55
CA THR A 39 -4.19 7.96 -4.39
C THR A 39 -4.82 8.13 -5.77
N SER A 40 -4.45 9.21 -6.45
CA SER A 40 -4.71 9.43 -7.86
C SER A 40 -3.86 8.50 -8.75
N ARG A 41 -3.99 8.66 -10.07
CA ARG A 41 -3.15 7.96 -11.07
C ARG A 41 -1.68 8.36 -11.02
N THR A 42 -1.36 9.53 -10.46
CA THR A 42 0.00 10.02 -10.25
C THR A 42 0.53 9.71 -8.85
N LEU A 43 -0.17 8.84 -8.10
CA LEU A 43 0.20 8.41 -6.75
C LEU A 43 0.12 9.50 -5.67
N GLU A 44 -0.46 10.66 -6.00
CA GLU A 44 -0.72 11.72 -5.03
C GLU A 44 -1.95 11.36 -4.18
N THR A 45 -1.90 11.69 -2.90
CA THR A 45 -3.02 11.56 -1.97
C THR A 45 -4.01 12.72 -2.11
N ASN A 46 -4.99 12.82 -1.22
CA ASN A 46 -5.85 14.00 -1.09
C ASN A 46 -5.11 15.23 -0.53
N VAL A 47 -3.94 15.05 0.09
CA VAL A 47 -3.11 16.16 0.59
C VAL A 47 -2.08 16.54 -0.49
N PRO A 48 -2.10 17.78 -0.99
CA PRO A 48 -1.15 18.23 -2.01
C PRO A 48 0.30 18.04 -1.58
N GLY A 49 1.11 17.46 -2.45
CA GLY A 49 2.52 17.21 -2.16
C GLY A 49 2.80 15.96 -1.32
N VAL A 50 1.76 15.22 -0.90
CA VAL A 50 1.90 13.93 -0.21
C VAL A 50 1.56 12.80 -1.16
N PHE A 51 2.49 11.86 -1.31
CA PHE A 51 2.40 10.73 -2.25
C PHE A 51 2.52 9.41 -1.50
N ALA A 52 1.94 8.34 -2.05
CA ALA A 52 2.05 6.99 -1.50
C ALA A 52 2.34 5.97 -2.60
N ALA A 53 3.22 5.01 -2.30
CA ALA A 53 3.65 3.97 -3.23
C ALA A 53 3.72 2.61 -2.53
N GLY A 54 3.58 1.55 -3.33
CA GLY A 54 3.71 0.18 -2.88
C GLY A 54 2.51 -0.30 -2.07
N ASP A 55 2.77 -1.24 -1.18
CA ASP A 55 1.70 -2.03 -0.56
C ASP A 55 0.78 -1.22 0.35
N SER A 56 1.19 -0.03 0.76
CA SER A 56 0.40 0.89 1.59
C SER A 56 -0.80 1.50 0.87
N ARG A 57 -0.82 1.55 -0.48
CA ARG A 57 -1.91 2.16 -1.26
C ARG A 57 -2.93 1.17 -1.83
N VAL A 58 -4.11 1.71 -2.11
CA VAL A 58 -5.24 0.98 -2.72
C VAL A 58 -4.86 0.52 -4.13
N GLY A 59 -5.12 -0.76 -4.44
CA GLY A 59 -4.91 -1.29 -5.80
C GLY A 59 -3.45 -1.59 -6.17
N SER A 60 -2.50 -1.46 -5.24
CA SER A 60 -1.14 -2.00 -5.46
C SER A 60 -1.19 -3.53 -5.59
N THR A 61 -0.35 -4.07 -6.48
CA THR A 61 -0.26 -5.50 -6.79
C THR A 61 0.35 -6.35 -5.68
N LYS A 62 0.87 -5.72 -4.62
CA LYS A 62 1.55 -6.39 -3.50
C LYS A 62 2.78 -7.19 -3.94
N GLN A 63 3.57 -6.61 -4.84
CA GLN A 63 4.77 -7.22 -5.43
C GLN A 63 5.95 -6.25 -5.37
N VAL A 64 7.15 -6.78 -5.11
CA VAL A 64 8.38 -5.99 -4.94
C VAL A 64 8.68 -5.12 -6.15
N ALA A 65 8.61 -5.68 -7.37
CA ALA A 65 8.91 -4.94 -8.60
C ALA A 65 7.92 -3.79 -8.83
N SER A 66 6.63 -4.03 -8.56
CA SER A 66 5.59 -3.00 -8.68
C SER A 66 5.79 -1.90 -7.64
N ALA A 67 6.11 -2.25 -6.40
CA ALA A 67 6.37 -1.28 -5.34
C ALA A 67 7.59 -0.40 -5.66
N ALA A 68 8.66 -0.98 -6.21
CA ALA A 68 9.83 -0.24 -6.65
C ALA A 68 9.51 0.71 -7.83
N GLY A 69 8.72 0.24 -8.79
CA GLY A 69 8.23 1.05 -9.91
C GLY A 69 7.37 2.22 -9.44
N GLU A 70 6.38 1.97 -8.58
CA GLU A 70 5.55 3.03 -7.97
C GLU A 70 6.40 4.01 -7.14
N GLY A 71 7.41 3.54 -6.41
CA GLY A 71 8.34 4.42 -5.70
C GLY A 71 9.09 5.38 -6.62
N THR A 72 9.48 4.90 -7.80
CA THR A 72 10.10 5.73 -8.85
C THR A 72 9.11 6.75 -9.39
N THR A 73 7.88 6.33 -9.69
CA THR A 73 6.80 7.23 -10.12
C THR A 73 6.53 8.31 -9.08
N ALA A 74 6.38 7.96 -7.80
CA ALA A 74 6.16 8.90 -6.71
C ALA A 74 7.32 9.90 -6.59
N ALA A 75 8.57 9.44 -6.69
CA ALA A 75 9.74 10.33 -6.67
C ALA A 75 9.74 11.36 -7.81
N LEU A 76 9.36 10.94 -9.03
CA LEU A 76 9.24 11.85 -10.17
C LEU A 76 8.12 12.87 -9.98
N MET A 77 6.98 12.46 -9.42
CA MET A 77 5.85 13.36 -9.16
C MET A 77 6.14 14.33 -8.01
N ILE A 78 6.85 13.89 -6.96
CA ILE A 78 7.38 14.78 -5.91
C ILE A 78 8.31 15.84 -6.51
N ARG A 79 9.22 15.43 -7.40
CA ARG A 79 10.12 16.37 -8.08
C ARG A 79 9.35 17.40 -8.89
N ASP A 80 8.36 16.96 -9.65
CA ASP A 80 7.54 17.85 -10.47
C ASP A 80 6.74 18.83 -9.58
N TYR A 81 6.13 18.35 -8.49
CA TYR A 81 5.45 19.19 -7.48
C TYR A 81 6.39 20.25 -6.87
N LEU A 82 7.59 19.84 -6.44
CA LEU A 82 8.59 20.74 -5.84
C LEU A 82 9.13 21.77 -6.84
N SER A 83 9.08 21.46 -8.13
CA SER A 83 9.49 22.37 -9.20
C SER A 83 8.41 23.38 -9.57
N GLY A 84 7.24 23.34 -8.92
CA GLY A 84 6.08 24.18 -9.24
C GLY A 84 5.42 23.82 -10.58
N ARG A 85 5.55 22.55 -10.99
CA ARG A 85 5.06 22.02 -12.26
C ARG A 85 3.76 21.26 -12.11
#